data_AF-A0A166JXS3-F1
#
_entry.id   AF-A0A166JXS3-F1
#
_cell.length_a   1.000
_cell.length_b   1.000
_cell.length_c   1.000
_cell.angle_alpha   90.00
_cell.angle_beta   90.00
_cell.angle_gamma   90.00
#
_symmetry.space_group_name_H-M   'P 1'
#
loop_
_entity.id
_entity.type
_entity.pdbx_description
1 polymer ?
#
loop_
_entity_poly.entity_id
_entity_poly.type
_entity_poly.pdbx_seq_one_letter_code
_entity_poly.pdbx_strand_id
1 'polypeptide(L)'
;MSDGIAPYANAIFDTANGSLIGAADGWLGMIAYTLQLYFDFSGYSDMAIGLGCMFGIKLPLNFNSPVKSVSIIDFWRRWHITMTRFFTMFVYSPLAISLMRMSLRKIYNPALTFTVAIALPIIFTFTLAGLWHGAGWTFVIFGLIHGVALAVNHAWKELRLISPPPVVGWTITMGVVVVGLLFFRAENLATAWSILQGMVGINEAFISENVTKVLNLYTVLPWIVFLSTIVLFAPNTQELMRDFSVTTDSLEEDLPWPSWLAWQPNVGWALFCTILFLVAILSISERTEFLYYKF
;
A
#
# COMPACT_ATOMS: atom_id res chain seq x y z
N MET A 1 -5.35 -14.94 -6.78
CA MET A 1 -4.95 -14.89 -5.35
C MET A 1 -5.68 -13.77 -4.61
N SER A 2 -5.71 -12.55 -5.16
CA SER A 2 -6.50 -11.44 -4.59
C SER A 2 -8.01 -11.74 -4.51
N ASP A 3 -8.55 -12.44 -5.51
CA ASP A 3 -10.00 -12.76 -5.57
C ASP A 3 -10.47 -13.65 -4.41
N GLY A 4 -9.60 -14.50 -3.88
CA GLY A 4 -9.94 -15.38 -2.76
C GLY A 4 -10.12 -14.63 -1.44
N ILE A 5 -9.46 -13.48 -1.27
CA ILE A 5 -9.56 -12.65 -0.06
C ILE A 5 -10.56 -11.48 -0.22
N ALA A 6 -10.96 -11.16 -1.44
CA ALA A 6 -11.87 -10.07 -1.78
C ALA A 6 -13.24 -10.11 -1.06
N PRO A 7 -13.91 -11.26 -0.90
CA PRO A 7 -15.20 -11.31 -0.20
C PRO A 7 -15.10 -10.80 1.25
N TYR A 8 -13.99 -11.10 1.93
CA TYR A 8 -13.74 -10.68 3.31
C TYR A 8 -13.46 -9.18 3.41
N ALA A 9 -12.72 -8.64 2.45
CA ALA A 9 -12.47 -7.21 2.37
C ALA A 9 -13.77 -6.43 2.13
N ASN A 10 -14.64 -6.90 1.22
CA ASN A 10 -15.91 -6.24 0.91
C ASN A 10 -16.91 -6.31 2.08
N ALA A 11 -16.98 -7.47 2.75
CA ALA A 11 -17.87 -7.72 3.88
C ALA A 11 -17.88 -6.63 4.95
N ILE A 12 -16.71 -6.10 5.32
CA ILE A 12 -16.62 -5.09 6.38
C ILE A 12 -17.19 -3.74 5.96
N PHE A 13 -17.00 -3.32 4.71
CA PHE A 13 -17.51 -2.06 4.20
C PHE A 13 -19.02 -2.14 3.97
N ASP A 14 -19.50 -3.28 3.47
CA ASP A 14 -20.93 -3.51 3.26
C ASP A 14 -21.70 -3.55 4.59
N THR A 15 -21.12 -4.15 5.64
CA THR A 15 -21.75 -4.24 6.97
C THR A 15 -21.75 -2.90 7.71
N ALA A 16 -20.71 -2.10 7.51
CA ALA A 16 -20.56 -0.81 8.18
C ALA A 16 -21.62 0.23 7.78
N ASN A 17 -22.39 -0.02 6.70
CA ASN A 17 -23.49 0.82 6.23
C ASN A 17 -24.81 0.67 7.04
N GLY A 18 -24.81 -0.09 8.14
CA GLY A 18 -26.00 -0.20 9.00
C GLY A 18 -25.82 -0.95 10.31
N SER A 19 -24.59 -1.35 10.66
CA SER A 19 -24.30 -2.12 11.87
C SER A 19 -22.96 -1.72 12.49
N LEU A 20 -22.83 -1.95 13.79
CA LEU A 20 -21.57 -1.74 14.50
C LEU A 20 -20.57 -2.84 14.12
N ILE A 21 -19.33 -2.40 13.87
CA ILE A 21 -18.19 -3.27 13.58
C ILE A 21 -17.44 -3.54 14.88
N GLY A 22 -17.17 -4.82 15.15
CA GLY A 22 -16.33 -5.25 16.26
C GLY A 22 -14.85 -4.98 16.00
N ALA A 23 -14.04 -4.94 17.06
CA ALA A 23 -12.62 -4.64 16.94
C ALA A 23 -11.84 -5.63 16.07
N ALA A 24 -12.01 -6.93 16.32
CA ALA A 24 -11.35 -7.98 15.55
C ALA A 24 -11.78 -7.95 14.08
N ASP A 25 -13.07 -7.73 13.83
CA ASP A 25 -13.66 -7.67 12.50
C ASP A 25 -13.08 -6.52 11.67
N GLY A 26 -12.98 -5.33 12.26
CA GLY A 26 -12.40 -4.16 11.62
C GLY A 26 -10.94 -4.39 11.21
N TRP A 27 -10.12 -4.95 12.11
CA TRP A 27 -8.72 -5.25 11.80
C TRP A 27 -8.57 -6.34 10.74
N LEU A 28 -9.33 -7.44 10.86
CA LEU A 28 -9.25 -8.55 9.91
C LEU A 28 -9.67 -8.11 8.51
N GLY A 29 -10.78 -7.38 8.38
CA GLY A 29 -11.24 -6.87 7.09
C GLY A 29 -10.29 -5.84 6.49
N MET A 30 -9.71 -4.96 7.30
CA MET A 30 -8.74 -3.98 6.81
C MET A 30 -7.40 -4.59 6.39
N ILE A 31 -6.93 -5.63 7.10
CA ILE A 31 -5.75 -6.40 6.68
C ILE A 31 -6.07 -7.16 5.39
N ALA A 32 -7.23 -7.80 5.30
CA ALA A 32 -7.70 -8.47 4.09
C ALA A 32 -7.75 -7.52 2.90
N TYR A 33 -8.31 -6.32 3.07
CA TYR A 33 -8.33 -5.28 2.04
C TYR A 33 -6.93 -4.81 1.64
N THR A 34 -6.04 -4.59 2.61
CA THR A 34 -4.65 -4.18 2.34
C THR A 34 -3.92 -5.21 1.49
N LEU A 35 -4.07 -6.49 1.81
CA LEU A 35 -3.48 -7.59 1.03
C LEU A 35 -4.12 -7.70 -0.34
N GLN A 36 -5.46 -7.63 -0.43
CA GLN A 36 -6.20 -7.65 -1.70
C GLN A 36 -5.69 -6.55 -2.64
N LEU A 37 -5.67 -5.30 -2.15
CA LEU A 37 -5.25 -4.14 -2.93
C LEU A 37 -3.80 -4.29 -3.41
N TYR A 38 -2.89 -4.74 -2.53
CA TYR A 38 -1.49 -4.91 -2.90
C TYR A 38 -1.31 -5.99 -3.97
N PHE A 39 -1.89 -7.18 -3.79
CA PHE A 39 -1.71 -8.30 -4.73
C PHE A 39 -2.37 -8.03 -6.08
N ASP A 40 -3.55 -7.39 -6.08
CA ASP A 40 -4.22 -7.02 -7.33
C ASP A 40 -3.39 -5.98 -8.10
N PHE A 41 -3.00 -4.90 -7.43
CA PHE A 41 -2.35 -3.79 -8.11
C PHE A 41 -0.89 -4.08 -8.49
N SER A 42 -0.15 -4.79 -7.62
CA SER A 42 1.20 -5.25 -7.94
C SER A 42 1.18 -6.27 -9.07
N GLY A 43 0.25 -7.24 -9.04
CA GLY A 43 0.10 -8.25 -10.09
C GLY A 43 -0.23 -7.62 -11.44
N TYR A 44 -1.14 -6.64 -11.47
CA TYR A 44 -1.44 -5.86 -12.67
C TYR A 44 -0.21 -5.12 -13.21
N SER A 45 0.57 -4.49 -12.32
CA SER A 45 1.79 -3.77 -12.70
C SER A 45 2.85 -4.71 -13.28
N ASP A 46 3.03 -5.90 -12.71
CA ASP A 46 3.95 -6.92 -13.22
C ASP A 46 3.50 -7.48 -14.58
N MET A 47 2.20 -7.68 -14.80
CA MET A 47 1.68 -8.04 -16.12
C MET A 47 1.97 -6.96 -17.17
N ALA A 48 1.83 -5.68 -16.81
CA ALA A 48 2.17 -4.58 -17.70
C ALA A 48 3.68 -4.57 -18.05
N ILE A 49 4.57 -4.81 -17.08
CA ILE A 49 6.02 -4.95 -17.31
C ILE A 49 6.31 -6.12 -18.25
N GLY A 50 5.69 -7.28 -18.02
CA GLY A 50 5.84 -8.47 -18.86
C GLY A 50 5.42 -8.22 -20.32
N LEU A 51 4.27 -7.57 -20.53
CA LEU A 51 3.81 -7.16 -21.86
C LEU A 51 4.77 -6.16 -22.50
N GLY A 52 5.25 -5.16 -21.74
CA GLY A 52 6.27 -4.23 -22.23
C GLY A 52 7.51 -4.95 -22.75
N CYS A 53 8.02 -5.93 -22.00
CA CYS A 53 9.17 -6.74 -22.39
C CYS A 53 8.93 -7.51 -23.70
N MET A 54 7.72 -8.02 -23.94
CA MET A 54 7.37 -8.70 -25.21
C MET A 54 7.45 -7.76 -26.42
N PHE A 55 7.21 -6.45 -26.22
CA PHE A 55 7.36 -5.42 -27.25
C PHE A 55 8.75 -4.75 -27.26
N GLY A 56 9.69 -5.24 -26.44
CA GLY A 56 11.02 -4.63 -26.31
C GLY A 56 11.04 -3.29 -25.57
N ILE A 57 9.97 -2.97 -24.83
CA ILE A 57 9.82 -1.72 -24.06
C ILE A 57 10.03 -2.03 -22.58
N LYS A 58 10.99 -1.37 -21.94
CA LYS A 58 11.20 -1.47 -20.48
C LYS A 58 10.34 -0.42 -19.77
N LEU A 59 9.44 -0.88 -18.92
CA LEU A 59 8.63 -0.01 -18.07
C LEU A 59 9.31 0.22 -16.71
N PRO A 60 9.04 1.36 -16.05
CA PRO A 60 9.50 1.60 -14.69
C PRO A 60 8.79 0.71 -13.68
N LEU A 61 9.48 0.38 -12.60
CA LEU A 61 8.93 -0.42 -11.51
C LEU A 61 7.88 0.38 -10.74
N ASN A 62 6.78 -0.28 -10.38
CA ASN A 62 5.71 0.35 -9.61
C ASN A 62 5.67 -0.06 -8.13
N PHE A 63 6.10 -1.28 -7.80
CA PHE A 63 6.07 -1.82 -6.45
C PHE A 63 7.38 -2.54 -6.10
N ASN A 64 7.92 -2.29 -4.90
CA ASN A 64 9.12 -2.96 -4.40
C ASN A 64 8.98 -3.40 -2.93
N SER A 65 8.15 -4.42 -2.68
CA SER A 65 7.84 -4.95 -1.34
C SER A 65 7.50 -3.89 -0.28
N PRO A 66 6.52 -3.00 -0.52
CA PRO A 66 6.19 -1.88 0.37
C PRO A 66 5.73 -2.30 1.77
N VAL A 67 5.11 -3.47 1.91
CA VAL A 67 4.64 -3.98 3.22
C VAL A 67 5.81 -4.35 4.14
N LYS A 68 7.04 -4.51 3.61
CA LYS A 68 8.25 -4.73 4.43
C LYS A 68 8.81 -3.44 5.05
N SER A 69 8.22 -2.28 4.75
CA SER A 69 8.75 -0.97 5.18
C SER A 69 8.60 -0.70 6.68
N VAL A 70 9.70 -0.23 7.27
CA VAL A 70 9.79 0.16 8.70
C VAL A 70 9.58 1.66 8.93
N SER A 71 9.40 2.44 7.87
CA SER A 71 9.09 3.87 7.94
C SER A 71 8.16 4.28 6.80
N ILE A 72 7.33 5.31 7.01
CA ILE A 72 6.39 5.79 5.99
C ILE A 72 7.10 6.39 4.77
N ILE A 73 8.30 6.96 4.95
CA ILE A 73 9.15 7.40 3.83
C ILE A 73 9.57 6.20 2.97
N ASP A 74 9.98 5.10 3.59
CA ASP A 74 10.37 3.88 2.88
C ASP A 74 9.17 3.23 2.18
N PHE A 75 7.99 3.23 2.82
CA PHE A 75 6.76 2.73 2.21
C PHE A 75 6.45 3.43 0.88
N TRP A 76 6.43 4.76 0.84
CA TRP A 76 6.14 5.53 -0.38
C TRP A 76 7.26 5.49 -1.42
N ARG A 77 8.49 5.09 -1.05
CA ARG A 77 9.55 4.77 -2.01
C ARG A 77 9.35 3.42 -2.69
N ARG A 78 8.50 2.56 -2.13
CA ARG A 78 8.25 1.18 -2.58
C ARG A 78 6.82 0.96 -3.08
N TRP A 79 5.90 1.88 -2.81
CA TRP A 79 4.49 1.83 -3.20
C TRP A 79 4.19 2.81 -4.33
N HIS A 80 3.55 2.33 -5.40
CA HIS A 80 3.09 3.12 -6.55
C HIS A 80 4.17 4.12 -7.03
N ILE A 81 5.39 3.63 -7.22
CA ILE A 81 6.62 4.41 -7.40
C ILE A 81 6.50 5.38 -8.59
N THR A 82 5.85 4.95 -9.68
CA THR A 82 5.68 5.79 -10.87
C THR A 82 4.81 7.02 -10.60
N MET A 83 3.71 6.85 -9.84
CA MET A 83 2.86 7.94 -9.37
C MET A 83 3.62 8.85 -8.41
N THR A 84 4.32 8.26 -7.42
CA THR A 84 5.15 9.04 -6.48
C THR A 84 6.19 9.88 -7.23
N ARG A 85 6.84 9.33 -8.25
CA ARG A 85 7.77 10.08 -9.13
C ARG A 85 7.07 11.22 -9.87
N PHE A 86 5.91 10.97 -10.46
CA PHE A 86 5.13 12.00 -11.16
C PHE A 86 4.83 13.19 -10.24
N PHE A 87 4.20 12.95 -9.09
CA PHE A 87 3.88 14.02 -8.13
C PHE A 87 5.15 14.69 -7.59
N THR A 88 6.22 13.93 -7.38
CA THR A 88 7.51 14.49 -6.93
C THR A 88 8.08 15.46 -7.95
N MET A 89 8.10 15.10 -9.23
CA MET A 89 8.69 15.92 -10.29
C MET A 89 7.85 17.13 -10.64
N PHE A 90 6.53 16.97 -10.72
CA PHE A 90 5.65 18.01 -11.26
C PHE A 90 4.96 18.88 -10.21
N VAL A 91 4.82 18.40 -8.97
CA VAL A 91 4.10 19.14 -7.91
C VAL A 91 5.04 19.48 -6.76
N TYR A 92 5.62 18.47 -6.11
CA TYR A 92 6.41 18.66 -4.91
C TYR A 92 7.67 19.49 -5.17
N SER A 93 8.51 19.10 -6.14
CA SER A 93 9.82 19.73 -6.34
C SER A 93 9.70 21.22 -6.71
N PRO A 94 8.83 21.62 -7.68
CA PRO A 94 8.62 23.04 -7.98
C PRO A 94 8.14 23.84 -6.77
N LEU A 95 7.21 23.28 -5.99
CA LEU A 95 6.66 23.93 -4.80
C LEU A 95 7.70 24.05 -3.68
N ALA A 96 8.41 22.97 -3.38
CA ALA A 96 9.43 22.92 -2.34
C ALA A 96 10.58 23.90 -2.62
N ILE A 97 11.08 23.96 -3.87
CA ILE A 97 12.13 24.90 -4.26
C ILE A 97 11.66 26.36 -4.08
N SER A 98 10.43 26.67 -4.49
CA SER A 98 9.86 28.01 -4.34
C SER A 98 9.74 28.42 -2.86
N LEU A 99 9.16 27.55 -2.03
CA LEU A 99 8.96 27.80 -0.60
C LEU A 99 10.27 27.85 0.19
N MET A 100 11.26 27.01 -0.17
CA MET A 100 12.58 27.03 0.45
C MET A 100 13.32 28.34 0.18
N ARG A 101 13.31 28.84 -1.06
CA ARG A 101 13.93 30.15 -1.41
C ARG A 101 13.29 31.30 -0.65
N MET A 102 11.97 31.26 -0.47
CA MET A 102 11.25 32.28 0.31
C MET A 102 11.60 32.18 1.80
N SER A 103 11.64 30.96 2.36
CA SER A 103 11.93 30.74 3.77
C SER A 103 13.32 31.25 4.14
N LEU A 104 14.36 30.92 3.35
CA LEU A 104 15.73 31.37 3.60
C LEU A 104 15.92 32.90 3.55
N ARG A 105 15.03 33.64 2.87
CA ARG A 105 15.11 35.10 2.74
C ARG A 105 14.35 35.86 3.82
N LYS A 106 13.30 35.26 4.39
CA LYS A 106 12.31 35.98 5.20
C LYS A 106 12.06 35.37 6.59
N ILE A 107 12.49 34.13 6.82
CA ILE A 107 12.15 33.36 8.02
C ILE A 107 13.43 32.99 8.76
N TYR A 108 13.58 33.49 9.99
CA TYR A 108 14.72 33.21 10.86
C TYR A 108 14.46 32.09 11.88
N ASN A 109 13.22 31.60 11.98
CA ASN A 109 12.84 30.55 12.93
C ASN A 109 12.95 29.15 12.27
N PRO A 110 13.82 28.26 12.78
CA PRO A 110 14.03 26.93 12.20
C PRO A 110 12.75 26.07 12.10
N ALA A 111 11.86 26.15 13.09
CA ALA A 111 10.60 25.39 13.08
C ALA A 111 9.63 25.89 12.01
N LEU A 112 9.59 27.21 11.80
CA LEU A 112 8.78 27.81 10.75
C LEU A 112 9.41 27.53 9.36
N THR A 113 10.73 27.52 9.26
CA THR A 113 11.46 27.11 8.05
C THR A 113 11.14 25.68 7.67
N PHE A 114 11.18 24.73 8.62
CA PHE A 114 10.79 23.34 8.37
C PHE A 114 9.34 23.24 7.88
N THR A 115 8.41 23.91 8.57
CA THR A 115 6.99 23.88 8.22
C THR A 115 6.76 24.38 6.80
N VAL A 116 7.34 25.54 6.44
CA VAL A 116 7.13 26.16 5.13
C VAL A 116 7.87 25.44 4.01
N ALA A 117 9.14 25.06 4.22
CA ALA A 117 9.98 24.53 3.17
C ALA A 117 9.81 23.01 2.95
N ILE A 118 9.36 22.27 3.96
CA ILE A 118 9.30 20.80 3.91
C ILE A 118 7.86 20.31 4.14
N ALA A 119 7.25 20.61 5.30
CA ALA A 119 5.97 20.02 5.67
C ALA A 119 4.81 20.42 4.76
N LEU A 120 4.66 21.73 4.48
CA LEU A 120 3.60 22.24 3.59
C LEU A 120 3.65 21.65 2.18
N PRO A 121 4.79 21.64 1.47
CA PRO A 121 4.84 21.04 0.14
C PRO A 121 4.53 19.53 0.16
N ILE A 122 4.93 18.79 1.20
CA ILE A 122 4.56 17.37 1.35
C ILE A 122 3.04 17.22 1.51
N ILE A 123 2.45 17.91 2.49
CA ILE A 123 1.02 17.80 2.80
C ILE A 123 0.17 18.23 1.59
N PHE A 124 0.56 19.32 0.93
CA PHE A 124 -0.13 19.79 -0.28
C PHE A 124 -0.06 18.76 -1.40
N THR A 125 1.14 18.21 -1.67
CA THR A 125 1.33 17.21 -2.74
C THR A 125 0.50 15.96 -2.48
N PHE A 126 0.50 15.45 -1.25
CA PHE A 126 -0.27 14.26 -0.90
C PHE A 126 -1.78 14.50 -0.88
N THR A 127 -2.23 15.69 -0.49
CA THR A 127 -3.65 16.05 -0.59
C THR A 127 -4.10 16.09 -2.05
N LEU A 128 -3.27 16.65 -2.94
CA LEU A 128 -3.54 16.66 -4.38
C LEU A 128 -3.49 15.25 -4.98
N ALA A 129 -2.58 14.39 -4.51
CA ALA A 129 -2.55 12.98 -4.90
C ALA A 129 -3.81 12.23 -4.44
N GLY A 130 -4.33 12.52 -3.25
CA GLY A 130 -5.64 12.04 -2.80
C GLY A 130 -6.76 12.48 -3.76
N LEU A 131 -6.85 13.78 -4.03
CA LEU A 131 -7.85 14.34 -4.95
C LEU A 131 -7.76 13.79 -6.39
N TRP A 132 -6.57 13.38 -6.83
CA TRP A 132 -6.38 12.71 -8.13
C TRP A 132 -7.08 11.34 -8.18
N HIS A 133 -7.26 10.66 -7.04
CA HIS A 133 -8.00 9.40 -6.97
C HIS A 133 -9.52 9.58 -6.96
N GLY A 134 -10.03 10.72 -6.45
CA GLY A 134 -11.45 11.04 -6.48
C GLY A 134 -11.80 12.33 -5.74
N ALA A 135 -12.99 12.87 -6.01
CA ALA A 135 -13.43 14.17 -5.47
C ALA A 135 -14.03 14.10 -4.05
N GLY A 136 -14.14 12.92 -3.45
CA GLY A 136 -14.71 12.72 -2.11
C GLY A 136 -13.80 13.21 -0.97
N TRP A 137 -14.40 13.63 0.14
CA TRP A 137 -13.67 14.02 1.36
C TRP A 137 -12.81 12.88 1.94
N THR A 138 -13.23 11.64 1.70
CA THR A 138 -12.47 10.42 2.06
C THR A 138 -11.06 10.44 1.46
N PHE A 139 -10.92 10.82 0.19
CA PHE A 139 -9.63 10.95 -0.49
C PHE A 139 -8.78 12.12 0.00
N VAL A 140 -9.41 13.23 0.36
CA VAL A 140 -8.71 14.37 0.98
C VAL A 140 -8.10 13.93 2.31
N ILE A 141 -8.87 13.23 3.15
CA ILE A 141 -8.39 12.72 4.44
C ILE A 141 -7.28 11.67 4.24
N PHE A 142 -7.43 10.76 3.28
CA PHE A 142 -6.38 9.83 2.88
C PHE A 142 -5.05 10.55 2.57
N GLY A 143 -5.12 11.58 1.71
CA GLY A 143 -3.97 12.41 1.37
C GLY A 143 -3.37 13.11 2.59
N LEU A 144 -4.21 13.69 3.45
CA LEU A 144 -3.76 14.37 4.66
C LEU A 144 -3.08 13.42 5.66
N ILE A 145 -3.62 12.22 5.87
CA ILE A 145 -3.03 11.20 6.76
C ILE A 145 -1.59 10.90 6.33
N HIS A 146 -1.40 10.60 5.04
CA HIS A 146 -0.07 10.27 4.52
C HIS A 146 0.86 11.48 4.46
N GLY A 147 0.35 12.65 4.07
CA GLY A 147 1.12 13.90 4.03
C GLY A 147 1.63 14.31 5.41
N VAL A 148 0.77 14.24 6.44
CA VAL A 148 1.15 14.52 7.83
C VAL A 148 2.13 13.46 8.34
N ALA A 149 1.88 12.18 8.11
CA ALA A 149 2.79 11.11 8.55
C ALA A 149 4.19 11.27 7.94
N LEU A 150 4.29 11.62 6.65
CA LEU A 150 5.57 11.92 6.00
C LEU A 150 6.24 13.16 6.59
N ALA A 151 5.50 14.25 6.79
CA ALA A 151 6.04 15.46 7.42
C ALA A 151 6.58 15.18 8.83
N VAL A 152 5.85 14.40 9.65
CA VAL A 152 6.30 13.96 10.98
C VAL A 152 7.54 13.08 10.87
N ASN A 153 7.59 12.14 9.93
CA ASN A 153 8.76 11.28 9.77
C ASN A 153 10.00 12.06 9.29
N HIS A 154 9.83 13.08 8.45
CA HIS A 154 10.89 14.02 8.09
C HIS A 154 11.34 14.86 9.29
N ALA A 155 10.42 15.37 10.09
CA ALA A 155 10.74 16.09 11.33
C ALA A 155 11.54 15.21 12.31
N TRP A 156 11.16 13.94 12.46
CA TRP A 156 11.85 12.97 13.31
C TRP A 156 13.33 12.80 12.88
N LYS A 157 13.57 12.72 11.57
CA LYS A 157 14.93 12.64 11.00
C LYS A 157 15.71 13.93 11.17
N GLU A 158 15.08 15.08 10.93
CA GLU A 158 15.69 16.41 11.08
C GLU A 158 16.12 16.68 12.53
N LEU A 159 15.27 16.28 13.49
CA LEU A 159 15.55 16.36 14.93
C LEU A 159 16.52 15.29 15.43
N ARG A 160 16.98 14.38 14.56
CA ARG A 160 17.89 13.27 14.87
C ARG A 160 17.42 12.42 16.05
N LEU A 161 16.11 12.23 16.16
CA LEU A 161 15.53 11.39 17.20
C LEU A 161 15.90 9.92 16.96
N ILE A 162 15.98 9.15 18.06
CA ILE A 162 16.34 7.73 18.01
C ILE A 162 15.32 6.99 17.14
N SER A 163 15.81 6.22 16.16
CA SER A 163 14.95 5.39 15.33
C SER A 163 14.28 4.31 16.16
N PRO A 164 12.95 4.11 16.05
CA PRO A 164 12.29 3.03 16.75
C PRO A 164 12.85 1.66 16.30
N PRO A 165 12.78 0.62 17.15
CA PRO A 165 13.12 -0.74 16.73
C PRO A 165 12.32 -1.15 15.47
N PRO A 166 12.87 -1.99 14.58
CA PRO A 166 12.24 -2.31 13.30
C PRO A 166 10.78 -2.75 13.40
N VAL A 167 10.45 -3.60 14.38
CA VAL A 167 9.07 -4.07 14.61
C VAL A 167 8.14 -2.92 15.00
N VAL A 168 8.60 -1.98 15.83
CA VAL A 168 7.83 -0.81 16.26
C VAL A 168 7.63 0.14 15.09
N GLY A 169 8.70 0.44 14.34
CA GLY A 169 8.63 1.28 13.14
C GLY A 169 7.70 0.69 12.08
N TRP A 170 7.78 -0.62 11.85
CA TRP A 170 6.89 -1.36 10.96
C TRP A 170 5.43 -1.27 11.43
N THR A 171 5.16 -1.50 12.71
CA THR A 171 3.80 -1.43 13.28
C THR A 171 3.20 -0.04 13.12
N ILE A 172 3.96 1.02 13.41
CA ILE A 172 3.53 2.41 13.23
C ILE A 172 3.26 2.68 11.74
N THR A 173 4.17 2.25 10.86
CA THR A 173 4.04 2.47 9.41
C THR A 173 2.82 1.76 8.84
N MET A 174 2.66 0.47 9.12
CA MET A 174 1.51 -0.32 8.67
C MET A 174 0.22 0.18 9.29
N GLY A 175 0.21 0.63 10.55
CA GLY A 175 -0.95 1.25 11.17
C GLY A 175 -1.41 2.50 10.41
N VAL A 176 -0.48 3.40 10.07
CA VAL A 176 -0.78 4.59 9.24
C VAL A 176 -1.30 4.18 7.85
N VAL A 177 -0.67 3.18 7.22
CA VAL A 177 -1.08 2.69 5.90
C VAL A 177 -2.48 2.09 5.93
N VAL A 178 -2.77 1.23 6.89
CA VAL A 178 -4.09 0.59 7.04
C VAL A 178 -5.18 1.64 7.29
N VAL A 179 -4.92 2.61 8.19
CA VAL A 179 -5.88 3.70 8.42
C VAL A 179 -6.05 4.58 7.19
N GLY A 180 -4.98 4.89 6.46
CA GLY A 180 -5.08 5.57 5.17
C GLY A 180 -5.97 4.79 4.20
N LEU A 181 -5.70 3.51 4.02
CA LEU A 181 -6.46 2.62 3.12
C LEU A 181 -7.94 2.48 3.51
N LEU A 182 -8.28 2.60 4.80
CA LEU A 182 -9.67 2.66 5.25
C LEU A 182 -10.40 3.85 4.61
N PHE A 183 -9.82 5.06 4.68
CA PHE A 183 -10.39 6.23 4.03
C PHE A 183 -10.32 6.14 2.51
N PHE A 184 -9.33 5.47 1.94
CA PHE A 184 -9.24 5.25 0.49
C PHE A 184 -10.41 4.39 -0.05
N ARG A 185 -10.89 3.43 0.73
CA ARG A 185 -11.91 2.45 0.30
C ARG A 185 -13.34 2.79 0.70
N ALA A 186 -13.52 3.52 1.80
CA ALA A 186 -14.83 3.82 2.33
C ALA A 186 -15.67 4.68 1.36
N GLU A 187 -16.95 4.35 1.23
CA GLU A 187 -17.89 5.07 0.34
C GLU A 187 -18.18 6.49 0.85
N ASN A 188 -18.14 6.69 2.16
CA ASN A 188 -18.38 7.97 2.81
C ASN A 188 -17.68 8.05 4.17
N LEU A 189 -17.65 9.25 4.75
CA LEU A 189 -16.99 9.51 6.04
C LEU A 189 -17.66 8.79 7.21
N ALA A 190 -18.98 8.57 7.17
CA ALA A 190 -19.68 7.90 8.26
C ALA A 190 -19.29 6.42 8.33
N THR A 191 -19.21 5.74 7.19
CA THR A 191 -18.73 4.35 7.09
C THR A 191 -17.28 4.23 7.55
N ALA A 192 -16.39 5.12 7.09
CA ALA A 192 -14.99 5.15 7.52
C ALA A 192 -14.87 5.32 9.05
N TRP A 193 -15.67 6.23 9.62
CA TRP A 193 -15.66 6.51 11.05
C TRP A 193 -16.17 5.33 11.88
N SER A 194 -17.25 4.68 11.45
CA SER A 194 -17.83 3.49 12.10
C SER A 194 -16.80 2.36 12.19
N ILE A 195 -16.10 2.07 11.09
CA ILE A 195 -15.04 1.04 11.06
C ILE A 195 -13.88 1.44 11.97
N LEU A 196 -13.44 2.71 11.94
CA LEU A 196 -12.35 3.20 12.78
C LEU A 196 -12.69 3.08 14.29
N GLN A 197 -13.92 3.43 14.68
CA GLN A 197 -14.40 3.25 16.05
C GLN A 197 -14.39 1.77 16.47
N GLY A 198 -14.78 0.88 15.55
CA GLY A 198 -14.67 -0.56 15.73
C GLY A 198 -13.23 -0.99 16.00
N MET A 199 -12.30 -0.64 15.10
CA MET A 199 -10.88 -1.02 15.20
C MET A 199 -10.20 -0.58 16.50
N VAL A 200 -10.60 0.58 17.06
CA VAL A 200 -10.06 1.10 18.33
C VAL A 200 -10.79 0.51 19.56
N GLY A 201 -11.88 -0.24 19.36
CA GLY A 201 -12.63 -0.92 20.42
C GLY A 201 -13.65 -0.02 21.13
N ILE A 202 -14.07 1.08 20.50
CA ILE A 202 -15.07 2.00 21.07
C ILE A 202 -16.47 1.36 21.08
N ASN A 203 -16.76 0.46 20.14
CA ASN A 203 -18.09 -0.12 19.94
C ASN A 203 -18.46 -1.25 20.93
N GLU A 204 -17.75 -1.38 22.06
CA GLU A 204 -17.88 -2.38 23.16
C GLU A 204 -17.78 -3.87 22.75
N ALA A 205 -18.11 -4.24 21.51
CA ALA A 205 -18.00 -5.58 20.95
C ALA A 205 -16.58 -5.85 20.43
N PHE A 206 -15.89 -6.85 20.99
CA PHE A 206 -14.63 -7.35 20.44
C PHE A 206 -14.85 -8.07 19.11
N ILE A 207 -15.95 -8.82 19.01
CA ILE A 207 -16.40 -9.55 17.82
C ILE A 207 -17.90 -9.27 17.68
N SER A 208 -18.34 -8.85 16.49
CA SER A 208 -19.76 -8.64 16.20
C SER A 208 -20.43 -9.95 15.77
N GLU A 209 -21.57 -10.31 16.38
CA GLU A 209 -22.34 -11.51 15.99
C GLU A 209 -22.71 -11.50 14.50
N ASN A 210 -22.97 -10.31 13.93
CA ASN A 210 -23.30 -10.17 12.51
C ASN A 210 -22.09 -10.41 11.61
N VAL A 211 -20.88 -10.04 12.03
CA VAL A 211 -19.68 -10.17 11.19
C VAL A 211 -19.08 -11.58 11.28
N THR A 212 -19.22 -12.30 12.40
CA THR A 212 -18.79 -13.72 12.47
C THR A 212 -19.45 -14.61 11.41
N LYS A 213 -20.69 -14.29 11.00
CA LYS A 213 -21.38 -14.98 9.90
C LYS A 213 -20.80 -14.64 8.53
N VAL A 214 -20.24 -13.44 8.35
CA VAL A 214 -19.77 -12.94 7.04
C VAL A 214 -18.25 -13.16 6.86
N LEU A 215 -17.45 -12.93 7.89
CA LEU A 215 -15.99 -13.09 7.84
C LEU A 215 -15.49 -14.50 8.12
N ASN A 216 -16.36 -15.43 8.58
CA ASN A 216 -16.04 -16.79 9.02
C ASN A 216 -14.54 -16.99 9.34
N LEU A 217 -14.16 -16.80 10.61
CA LEU A 217 -12.75 -16.78 11.03
C LEU A 217 -11.91 -17.96 10.50
N TYR A 218 -12.53 -19.13 10.36
CA TYR A 218 -11.88 -20.34 9.84
C TYR A 218 -11.48 -20.25 8.37
N THR A 219 -12.10 -19.38 7.59
CA THR A 219 -11.81 -19.20 6.17
C THR A 219 -10.95 -17.96 5.90
N VAL A 220 -11.15 -16.85 6.61
CA VAL A 220 -10.35 -15.63 6.40
C VAL A 220 -8.93 -15.74 6.97
N LEU A 221 -8.75 -16.33 8.16
CA LEU A 221 -7.44 -16.38 8.81
C LEU A 221 -6.40 -17.17 8.01
N PRO A 222 -6.71 -18.36 7.44
CA PRO A 222 -5.75 -19.06 6.58
C PRO A 222 -5.31 -18.22 5.39
N TRP A 223 -6.23 -17.49 4.75
CA TRP A 223 -5.90 -16.59 3.64
C TRP A 223 -4.98 -15.45 4.07
N ILE A 224 -5.31 -14.76 5.18
CA ILE A 224 -4.46 -13.69 5.72
C ILE A 224 -3.07 -14.23 6.04
N VAL A 225 -2.97 -15.34 6.78
CA VAL A 225 -1.67 -15.93 7.17
C VAL A 225 -0.86 -16.33 5.94
N PHE A 226 -1.49 -17.00 4.97
CA PHE A 226 -0.82 -17.42 3.73
C PHE A 226 -0.30 -16.21 2.93
N LEU A 227 -1.15 -15.22 2.69
CA LEU A 227 -0.80 -14.03 1.90
C LEU A 227 0.20 -13.14 2.63
N SER A 228 0.04 -12.89 3.93
CA SER A 228 1.02 -12.15 4.73
C SER A 228 2.38 -12.85 4.76
N THR A 229 2.41 -14.18 4.81
CA THR A 229 3.66 -14.95 4.75
C THR A 229 4.38 -14.70 3.42
N ILE A 230 3.65 -14.74 2.30
CA ILE A 230 4.21 -14.45 0.98
C ILE A 230 4.77 -13.02 0.95
N VAL A 231 3.96 -12.01 1.31
CA VAL A 231 4.38 -10.61 1.18
C VAL A 231 5.59 -10.28 2.07
N LEU A 232 5.68 -10.86 3.27
CA LEU A 232 6.74 -10.55 4.22
C LEU A 232 8.01 -11.38 4.01
N PHE A 233 7.88 -12.64 3.59
CA PHE A 233 9.00 -13.59 3.58
C PHE A 233 9.36 -14.15 2.21
N ALA A 234 8.57 -13.92 1.16
CA ALA A 234 8.94 -14.31 -0.20
C ALA A 234 9.70 -13.17 -0.92
N PRO A 235 10.54 -13.51 -1.92
CA PRO A 235 11.04 -12.54 -2.87
C PRO A 235 9.90 -11.98 -3.73
N ASN A 236 9.98 -10.71 -4.11
CA ASN A 236 9.08 -10.12 -5.10
C ASN A 236 9.49 -10.50 -6.53
N THR A 237 8.63 -10.21 -7.51
CA THR A 237 8.83 -10.55 -8.93
C THR A 237 10.16 -10.05 -9.47
N GLN A 238 10.60 -8.85 -9.07
CA GLN A 238 11.85 -8.28 -9.55
C GLN A 238 13.06 -9.00 -8.93
N GLU A 239 13.00 -9.33 -7.63
CA GLU A 239 14.03 -10.13 -6.96
C GLU A 239 14.15 -11.54 -7.55
N LEU A 240 13.03 -12.15 -7.97
CA LEU A 240 13.02 -13.42 -8.71
C LEU A 240 13.65 -13.27 -10.10
N MET A 241 13.39 -12.17 -10.81
CA MET A 241 13.88 -11.88 -12.15
C MET A 241 15.24 -11.16 -12.17
N ARG A 242 15.98 -11.13 -11.06
CA ARG A 242 17.20 -10.31 -10.86
C ARG A 242 18.29 -10.47 -11.92
N ASP A 243 18.37 -11.62 -12.56
CA ASP A 243 19.37 -11.92 -13.60
C ASP A 243 18.96 -11.32 -14.98
N PHE A 244 17.78 -10.70 -15.07
CA PHE A 244 17.21 -10.14 -16.28
C PHE A 244 16.87 -8.65 -16.10
N SER A 245 17.26 -7.83 -17.06
CA SER A 245 16.92 -6.41 -17.06
C SER A 245 15.51 -6.18 -17.61
N VAL A 246 14.50 -6.43 -16.78
CA VAL A 246 13.06 -6.32 -17.10
C VAL A 246 12.49 -4.91 -16.93
N THR A 247 13.05 -4.12 -16.01
CA THR A 247 12.61 -2.76 -15.71
C THR A 247 13.68 -1.72 -16.05
N THR A 248 13.30 -0.44 -16.13
CA THR A 248 14.28 0.67 -16.21
C THR A 248 15.03 0.89 -14.89
N ASP A 249 14.44 0.46 -13.78
CA ASP A 249 14.99 0.57 -12.45
C ASP A 249 15.94 -0.60 -12.14
N SER A 250 17.06 -0.31 -11.47
CA SER A 250 17.98 -1.30 -10.94
C SER A 250 17.55 -1.73 -9.53
N LEU A 251 17.68 -3.02 -9.24
CA LEU A 251 17.49 -3.56 -7.89
C LEU A 251 18.75 -3.32 -7.04
N GLU A 252 18.59 -3.47 -5.73
CA GLU A 252 19.74 -3.53 -4.80
C GLU A 252 20.62 -4.74 -5.13
N GLU A 253 21.94 -4.57 -5.06
CA GLU A 253 22.92 -5.60 -5.45
C GLU A 253 22.94 -6.78 -4.46
N ASP A 254 22.77 -6.51 -3.16
CA ASP A 254 22.85 -7.50 -2.08
C ASP A 254 21.46 -8.04 -1.70
N LEU A 255 20.89 -8.89 -2.56
CA LEU A 255 19.63 -9.55 -2.26
C LEU A 255 19.82 -10.70 -1.26
N PRO A 256 18.96 -10.83 -0.22
CA PRO A 256 19.09 -11.86 0.82
C PRO A 256 18.70 -13.27 0.35
N TRP A 257 18.38 -13.43 -0.94
CA TRP A 257 17.77 -14.64 -1.49
C TRP A 257 18.81 -15.58 -2.13
N PRO A 258 18.74 -16.88 -1.84
CA PRO A 258 19.62 -17.87 -2.45
C PRO A 258 19.40 -17.95 -3.97
N SER A 259 20.45 -18.32 -4.71
CA SER A 259 20.45 -18.30 -6.17
C SER A 259 19.47 -19.25 -6.85
N TRP A 260 19.02 -20.30 -6.17
CA TRP A 260 18.04 -21.23 -6.72
C TRP A 260 16.62 -20.62 -6.81
N LEU A 261 16.34 -19.53 -6.09
CA LEU A 261 15.09 -18.78 -6.24
C LEU A 261 15.09 -17.86 -7.45
N ALA A 262 16.26 -17.52 -8.00
CA ALA A 262 16.33 -16.72 -9.21
C ALA A 262 15.71 -17.51 -10.37
N TRP A 263 14.90 -16.83 -11.18
CA TRP A 263 14.29 -17.43 -12.35
C TRP A 263 15.37 -17.82 -13.36
N GLN A 264 15.24 -19.02 -13.93
CA GLN A 264 16.17 -19.54 -14.93
C GLN A 264 15.40 -20.17 -16.10
N PRO A 265 15.87 -20.04 -17.34
CA PRO A 265 15.24 -20.65 -18.52
C PRO A 265 15.51 -22.16 -18.59
N ASN A 266 14.95 -22.92 -17.65
CA ASN A 266 15.08 -24.38 -17.59
C ASN A 266 13.71 -25.08 -17.56
N VAL A 267 13.70 -26.39 -17.78
CA VAL A 267 12.47 -27.19 -17.85
C VAL A 267 11.69 -27.16 -16.52
N GLY A 268 12.38 -27.07 -15.39
CA GLY A 268 11.75 -27.00 -14.08
C GLY A 268 10.89 -25.74 -13.92
N TRP A 269 11.45 -24.57 -14.24
CA TRP A 269 10.71 -23.31 -14.24
C TRP A 269 9.59 -23.30 -15.29
N ALA A 270 9.82 -23.88 -16.48
CA ALA A 270 8.78 -23.98 -17.52
C ALA A 270 7.57 -24.82 -17.05
N LEU A 271 7.81 -25.98 -16.42
CA LEU A 271 6.76 -26.81 -15.84
C LEU A 271 6.04 -26.10 -14.70
N PHE A 272 6.79 -25.44 -13.81
CA PHE A 272 6.23 -24.67 -12.71
C PHE A 272 5.31 -23.54 -13.21
N CYS A 273 5.78 -22.72 -14.14
CA CYS A 273 4.99 -21.64 -14.76
C CYS A 273 3.76 -22.19 -15.48
N THR A 274 3.88 -23.34 -16.15
CA THR A 274 2.75 -23.98 -16.84
C THR A 274 1.70 -24.48 -15.85
N ILE A 275 2.10 -25.12 -14.75
CA ILE A 275 1.19 -25.53 -13.68
C ILE A 275 0.47 -24.32 -13.09
N LEU A 276 1.21 -23.25 -12.76
CA LEU A 276 0.62 -22.01 -12.24
C LEU A 276 -0.38 -21.40 -13.23
N PHE A 277 -0.02 -21.36 -14.52
CA PHE A 277 -0.88 -20.85 -15.58
C PHE A 277 -2.17 -21.68 -15.73
N LEU A 278 -2.08 -23.01 -15.71
CA LEU A 278 -3.23 -23.89 -15.76
C LEU A 278 -4.12 -23.71 -14.52
N VAL A 279 -3.54 -23.65 -13.33
CA VAL A 279 -4.28 -23.37 -12.09
C VAL A 279 -4.98 -22.02 -12.19
N ALA A 280 -4.31 -20.98 -12.70
CA ALA A 280 -4.90 -19.66 -12.89
C ALA A 280 -6.10 -19.73 -13.84
N ILE A 281 -5.97 -20.37 -15.02
CA ILE A 281 -7.07 -20.53 -15.98
C ILE A 281 -8.25 -21.28 -15.37
N LEU A 282 -8.00 -22.39 -14.68
CA LEU A 282 -9.04 -23.20 -14.05
C LEU A 282 -9.73 -22.46 -12.89
N SER A 283 -9.06 -21.46 -12.31
CA SER A 283 -9.59 -20.62 -11.23
C SER A 283 -10.35 -19.39 -11.75
N ILE A 284 -10.43 -19.17 -13.06
CA ILE A 284 -11.28 -18.12 -13.65
C ILE A 284 -12.72 -18.62 -13.62
N SER A 285 -13.38 -18.50 -12.47
CA SER A 285 -14.77 -18.94 -12.30
C SER A 285 -15.78 -17.79 -12.21
N GLU A 286 -15.35 -16.55 -11.97
CA GLU A 286 -16.26 -15.41 -11.75
C GLU A 286 -15.74 -14.10 -12.37
N ARG A 287 -16.65 -13.14 -12.63
CA ARG A 287 -16.25 -11.76 -12.99
C ARG A 287 -15.63 -11.10 -11.77
N THR A 288 -14.32 -10.91 -11.81
CA THR A 288 -13.60 -10.11 -10.82
C THR A 288 -13.89 -8.63 -11.05
N GLU A 289 -14.56 -7.96 -10.11
CA GLU A 289 -14.71 -6.50 -10.15
C GLU A 289 -13.36 -5.85 -9.80
N PHE A 290 -12.76 -5.16 -10.78
CA PHE A 290 -11.55 -4.38 -10.54
C PHE A 290 -11.86 -3.21 -9.60
N LEU A 291 -11.02 -3.02 -8.57
CA LEU A 291 -11.28 -2.11 -7.43
C LEU A 291 -11.52 -0.63 -7.82
N TYR A 292 -11.18 -0.22 -9.05
CA TYR A 292 -11.27 1.18 -9.51
C TYR A 292 -12.60 1.61 -10.12
N TYR A 293 -13.60 0.74 -10.24
CA TYR A 293 -14.89 1.10 -10.89
C TYR A 293 -15.95 1.69 -9.95
N LYS A 294 -15.68 1.83 -8.64
CA LYS A 294 -16.64 2.32 -7.63
C LYS A 294 -16.23 3.66 -6.99
N PHE A 295 -15.71 4.59 -7.78
CA PHE A 295 -15.38 5.95 -7.34
C PHE A 295 -16.24 6.99 -8.07
#